data_AF-A0A0F9IMX0-F1
#
_entry.id   AF-A0A0F9IMX0-F1
#
_cell.length_a   1.000
_cell.length_b   1.000
_cell.length_c   1.000
_cell.angle_alpha   90.00
_cell.angle_beta   90.00
_cell.angle_gamma   90.00
#
_symmetry.space_group_name_H-M   'P 1'
#
loop_
_entity.id
_entity.type
_entity.pdbx_description
1 polymer ?
#
loop_
_entity_poly.entity_id
_entity_poly.type
_entity_poly.pdbx_seq_one_letter_code
_entity_poly.pdbx_strand_id
1 'polypeptide(L)'
;MKIVILKILDNSLEKIIKLIEQLQPYKNSPIIKKKKAPALEIPTNKKKFDLQEFTKTTVKKSKKRIDFTDLPSDFTEYKKFSNHYRNFFKDINYDRYGTTRYLSNNLKPLIKKIVQKESIIHIVELFKRIAFCLDISRLGPRMKQVINYNVNQVNNVVRRDDSIINSRISEIPVRYPESNISKRKILNIPLEEIAQAICILLRDAISLSVDETILYAGKIFGFSSVSGKS
;
A
#
# COMPACT_ATOMS: atom_id res chain seq x y z
N MET A 1 39.42 15.24 1.49
CA MET A 1 38.11 14.73 1.01
C MET A 1 36.89 15.56 1.45
N LYS A 2 36.87 16.16 2.66
CA LYS A 2 35.73 17.00 3.13
C LYS A 2 35.45 18.28 2.31
N ILE A 3 36.46 18.90 1.70
CA ILE A 3 36.32 20.18 0.97
C ILE A 3 35.55 20.02 -0.36
N VAL A 4 35.60 18.84 -0.99
CA VAL A 4 34.91 18.58 -2.27
C VAL A 4 33.41 18.41 -2.07
N ILE A 5 32.99 17.87 -0.91
CA ILE A 5 31.58 17.63 -0.59
C ILE A 5 30.83 18.95 -0.34
N LEU A 6 31.49 19.94 0.28
CA LEU A 6 30.91 21.27 0.50
C LEU A 6 30.65 22.01 -0.82
N LYS A 7 31.59 21.96 -1.78
CA LYS A 7 31.40 22.57 -3.11
C LYS A 7 30.27 21.95 -3.93
N ILE A 8 30.00 20.66 -3.75
CA ILE A 8 28.90 19.96 -4.46
C ILE A 8 27.55 20.39 -3.86
N LEU A 9 27.47 20.54 -2.53
CA LEU A 9 26.27 20.98 -1.82
C LEU A 9 25.87 22.42 -2.19
N ASP A 10 26.84 23.34 -2.27
CA ASP A 10 26.58 24.74 -2.65
C ASP A 10 25.99 24.86 -4.06
N ASN A 11 26.52 24.07 -5.00
CA ASN A 11 26.08 24.10 -6.40
C ASN A 11 24.67 23.48 -6.58
N SER A 12 24.29 22.51 -5.74
CA SER A 12 22.92 22.00 -5.70
C SER A 12 21.93 22.96 -5.06
N LEU A 13 22.34 23.73 -4.03
CA LEU A 13 21.50 24.74 -3.39
C LEU A 13 21.18 25.90 -4.33
N GLU A 14 22.16 26.38 -5.10
CA GLU A 14 21.93 27.44 -6.11
C GLU A 14 20.93 27.01 -7.19
N LYS A 15 20.96 25.74 -7.62
CA LYS A 15 19.99 25.20 -8.60
C LYS A 15 18.57 25.15 -8.04
N ILE A 16 18.42 24.80 -6.76
CA ILE A 16 17.12 24.75 -6.08
C ILE A 16 16.55 26.17 -5.92
N ILE A 17 17.37 27.15 -5.55
CA ILE A 17 16.95 28.55 -5.43
C ILE A 17 16.48 29.10 -6.78
N LYS A 18 17.22 28.86 -7.87
CA LYS A 18 16.80 29.26 -9.23
C LYS A 18 15.48 28.64 -9.67
N LEU A 19 15.24 27.37 -9.34
CA LEU A 19 13.98 26.70 -9.64
C LEU A 19 12.81 27.29 -8.84
N ILE A 20 13.03 27.66 -7.58
CA ILE A 20 12.01 28.31 -6.76
C ILE A 20 11.68 29.72 -7.30
N GLU A 21 12.68 30.48 -7.75
CA GLU A 21 12.47 31.77 -8.41
C GLU A 21 11.70 31.66 -9.73
N GLN A 22 11.94 30.60 -10.52
CA GLN A 22 11.19 30.32 -11.76
C GLN A 22 9.74 29.89 -11.51
N LEU A 23 9.46 29.28 -10.35
CA LEU A 23 8.14 28.79 -9.97
C LEU A 23 7.30 29.82 -9.21
N GLN A 24 7.87 30.94 -8.77
CA GLN A 24 7.06 32.03 -8.26
C GLN A 24 6.20 32.60 -9.39
N PRO A 25 4.87 32.67 -9.23
CA PRO A 25 3.99 33.13 -10.29
C PRO A 25 4.32 34.59 -10.60
N TYR A 26 4.68 34.85 -11.87
CA TYR A 26 4.79 36.20 -12.43
C TYR A 26 3.55 37.02 -12.06
N LYS A 27 3.70 37.92 -11.07
CA LYS A 27 2.64 38.88 -10.68
C LYS A 27 2.36 39.95 -11.74
N ASN A 28 3.03 39.89 -12.88
CA ASN A 28 2.86 40.83 -13.99
C ASN A 28 2.42 40.09 -15.25
N SER A 29 1.16 39.66 -15.30
CA SER A 29 0.51 39.39 -16.58
C SER A 29 0.36 40.72 -17.34
N PRO A 30 0.87 40.84 -18.57
CA PRO A 30 0.71 42.05 -19.36
C PRO A 30 -0.77 42.29 -19.68
N ILE A 31 -1.19 43.55 -19.63
CA ILE A 31 -2.52 43.99 -20.04
C ILE A 31 -2.66 43.71 -21.54
N ILE A 32 -3.26 42.57 -21.88
CA ILE A 32 -3.62 42.22 -23.25
C ILE A 32 -4.77 43.12 -23.66
N LYS A 33 -4.49 44.12 -24.51
CA LYS A 33 -5.51 44.89 -25.23
C LYS A 33 -6.35 43.91 -26.06
N LYS A 34 -7.65 43.83 -25.76
CA LYS A 34 -8.63 43.02 -26.47
C LYS A 34 -8.67 43.42 -27.96
N LYS A 35 -8.11 42.59 -28.83
CA LYS A 35 -8.47 42.57 -30.26
C LYS A 35 -9.81 41.86 -30.40
N LYS A 36 -10.77 42.52 -31.07
CA LYS A 36 -12.09 41.98 -31.42
C LYS A 36 -11.89 40.73 -32.30
N ALA A 37 -12.22 39.55 -31.76
CA ALA A 37 -12.32 38.31 -32.54
C ALA A 37 -13.72 38.20 -33.16
N PRO A 38 -13.86 37.60 -34.36
CA PRO A 38 -15.13 37.44 -35.04
C PRO A 38 -16.04 36.44 -34.30
N ALA A 39 -17.34 36.70 -34.33
CA ALA A 39 -18.36 35.96 -33.61
C ALA A 39 -18.45 34.50 -34.10
N LEU A 40 -18.14 33.55 -33.21
CA LEU A 40 -18.53 32.15 -33.35
C LEU A 40 -19.95 31.99 -32.80
N GLU A 41 -20.86 31.55 -33.65
CA GLU A 41 -22.22 31.15 -33.28
C GLU A 41 -22.15 29.87 -32.42
N ILE A 42 -22.48 30.02 -31.14
CA ILE A 42 -22.57 28.89 -30.19
C ILE A 42 -23.99 28.32 -30.31
N PRO A 43 -24.18 27.02 -30.63
CA PRO A 43 -25.49 26.41 -30.65
C PRO A 43 -26.13 26.47 -29.24
N THR A 44 -27.23 27.20 -29.14
CA THR A 44 -27.95 27.55 -27.91
C THR A 44 -28.87 26.43 -27.42
N ASN A 45 -28.40 25.19 -27.37
CA ASN A 45 -29.13 24.11 -26.69
C ASN A 45 -28.45 23.75 -25.36
N LYS A 46 -28.41 24.74 -24.45
CA LYS A 46 -28.04 24.51 -23.05
C LYS A 46 -29.20 23.82 -22.35
N LYS A 47 -29.20 22.48 -22.33
CA LYS A 47 -29.92 21.76 -21.27
C LYS A 47 -29.39 22.28 -19.93
N LYS A 48 -30.24 22.94 -19.15
CA LYS A 48 -29.89 23.35 -17.78
C LYS A 48 -29.52 22.08 -17.03
N PHE A 49 -28.31 22.06 -16.47
CA PHE A 49 -27.87 20.98 -15.60
C PHE A 49 -28.75 20.99 -14.35
N ASP A 50 -29.65 20.02 -14.25
CA ASP A 50 -30.56 19.91 -13.13
C ASP A 50 -29.85 19.22 -11.96
N LEU A 51 -29.43 20.03 -10.97
CA LEU A 51 -28.81 19.53 -9.74
C LEU A 51 -29.70 18.52 -9.00
N GLN A 52 -31.03 18.57 -9.18
CA GLN A 52 -31.95 17.65 -8.52
C GLN A 52 -31.93 16.25 -9.17
N GLU A 53 -31.73 16.16 -10.48
CA GLU A 53 -31.54 14.86 -11.16
C GLU A 53 -30.18 14.24 -10.83
N PHE A 54 -29.14 15.07 -10.71
CA PHE A 54 -27.80 14.61 -10.34
C PHE A 54 -27.77 14.04 -8.91
N THR A 55 -28.41 14.73 -7.95
CA THR A 55 -28.51 14.24 -6.56
C THR A 55 -29.38 12.99 -6.41
N LYS A 56 -30.46 12.85 -7.19
CA LYS A 56 -31.28 11.63 -7.19
C LYS A 56 -30.55 10.42 -7.78
N THR A 57 -29.71 10.62 -8.79
CA THR A 57 -28.94 9.53 -9.42
C THR A 57 -27.77 9.06 -8.56
N THR A 58 -27.10 9.95 -7.82
CA THR A 58 -26.04 9.58 -6.87
C THR A 58 -26.59 8.80 -5.66
N VAL A 59 -27.74 9.21 -5.10
CA VAL A 59 -28.39 8.49 -3.97
C VAL A 59 -28.92 7.12 -4.37
N LYS A 60 -29.33 6.91 -5.64
CA LYS A 60 -29.74 5.58 -6.12
C LYS A 60 -28.57 4.63 -6.36
N LYS A 61 -27.38 5.14 -6.73
CA LYS A 61 -26.19 4.30 -6.92
C LYS A 61 -25.54 3.88 -5.60
N SER A 62 -25.60 4.71 -4.56
CA SER A 62 -25.03 4.37 -3.24
C SER A 62 -25.80 3.25 -2.49
N LYS A 63 -27.02 2.91 -2.91
CA LYS A 63 -27.82 1.81 -2.33
C LYS A 63 -27.65 0.46 -3.03
N LYS A 64 -26.93 0.37 -4.16
CA LYS A 64 -26.61 -0.94 -4.75
C LYS A 64 -25.63 -1.66 -3.83
N ARG A 65 -25.93 -2.92 -3.48
CA ARG A 65 -24.90 -3.85 -3.00
C ARG A 65 -23.86 -3.95 -4.10
N ILE A 66 -22.71 -3.33 -3.89
CA ILE A 66 -21.60 -3.39 -4.83
C ILE A 66 -20.96 -4.77 -4.71
N ASP A 67 -20.89 -5.51 -5.81
CA ASP A 67 -20.33 -6.85 -5.86
C ASP A 67 -18.84 -6.79 -6.24
N PHE A 68 -18.09 -7.84 -5.94
CA PHE A 68 -16.65 -7.91 -6.19
C PHE A 68 -16.26 -7.81 -7.67
N THR A 69 -17.22 -7.94 -8.58
CA THR A 69 -17.06 -7.75 -10.03
C THR A 69 -16.89 -6.28 -10.42
N ASP A 70 -17.18 -5.35 -9.51
CA ASP A 70 -17.14 -3.92 -9.78
C ASP A 70 -15.75 -3.30 -9.52
N LEU A 71 -14.75 -4.10 -9.12
CA LEU A 71 -13.35 -3.68 -8.97
C LEU A 71 -12.65 -3.57 -10.35
N PRO A 72 -11.74 -2.60 -10.56
CA PRO A 72 -10.99 -2.45 -11.82
C PRO A 72 -10.29 -3.75 -12.25
N SER A 73 -10.26 -4.05 -13.55
CA SER A 73 -9.62 -5.27 -14.09
C SER A 73 -8.16 -5.44 -13.66
N ASP A 74 -7.45 -4.35 -13.43
CA ASP A 74 -6.07 -4.30 -12.95
C ASP A 74 -5.88 -4.95 -11.58
N PHE A 75 -6.94 -5.06 -10.75
CA PHE A 75 -6.88 -5.77 -9.47
C PHE A 75 -6.58 -7.26 -9.62
N THR A 76 -6.85 -7.84 -10.78
CA THR A 76 -6.58 -9.26 -11.04
C THR A 76 -5.09 -9.59 -11.04
N GLU A 77 -4.21 -8.65 -11.42
CA GLU A 77 -2.75 -8.86 -11.35
C GLU A 77 -2.24 -8.97 -9.91
N TYR A 78 -2.83 -8.23 -8.98
CA TYR A 78 -2.48 -8.25 -7.56
C TYR A 78 -3.02 -9.48 -6.80
N LYS A 79 -3.95 -10.24 -7.40
CA LYS A 79 -4.44 -11.53 -6.88
C LYS A 79 -3.34 -12.61 -6.86
N LYS A 80 -2.30 -12.46 -7.70
CA LYS A 80 -1.21 -13.42 -7.89
C LYS A 80 -0.36 -13.66 -6.65
N PHE A 81 -0.30 -12.71 -5.72
CA PHE A 81 0.59 -12.84 -4.55
C PHE A 81 0.12 -13.86 -3.53
N SER A 82 -1.14 -14.29 -3.56
CA SER A 82 -1.72 -15.12 -2.50
C SER A 82 -1.29 -16.60 -2.55
N ASN A 83 -1.40 -17.24 -3.72
CA ASN A 83 -1.24 -18.70 -3.90
C ASN A 83 0.20 -19.24 -3.73
N HIS A 84 1.23 -18.39 -3.61
CA HIS A 84 2.63 -18.81 -3.72
C HIS A 84 3.35 -19.18 -2.43
N TYR A 85 2.71 -19.03 -1.26
CA TYR A 85 3.42 -19.24 0.02
C TYR A 85 3.40 -20.69 0.51
N ARG A 86 2.51 -21.54 -0.02
CA ARG A 86 2.30 -22.90 0.52
C ARG A 86 3.42 -23.89 0.17
N ASN A 87 4.10 -23.69 -0.98
CA ASN A 87 5.09 -24.63 -1.48
C ASN A 87 6.54 -24.14 -1.32
N PHE A 88 6.78 -22.82 -1.27
CA PHE A 88 8.15 -22.31 -1.21
C PHE A 88 8.88 -22.61 0.12
N PHE A 89 8.14 -22.81 1.21
CA PHE A 89 8.72 -23.05 2.53
C PHE A 89 8.68 -24.52 2.98
N LYS A 90 8.02 -25.40 2.22
CA LYS A 90 8.03 -26.84 2.50
C LYS A 90 9.40 -27.48 2.29
N ASP A 91 10.22 -26.91 1.42
CA ASP A 91 11.58 -27.40 1.17
C ASP A 91 12.55 -27.07 2.32
N ILE A 92 12.12 -26.24 3.28
CA ILE A 92 12.89 -25.91 4.48
C ILE A 92 12.28 -26.67 5.66
N ASN A 93 12.31 -28.02 5.60
CA ASN A 93 11.81 -28.86 6.69
C ASN A 93 12.68 -28.66 7.94
N TYR A 94 12.08 -28.14 9.00
CA TYR A 94 12.65 -28.16 10.35
C TYR A 94 11.95 -29.27 11.14
N ASP A 95 12.72 -30.12 11.82
CA ASP A 95 12.16 -31.24 12.58
C ASP A 95 11.22 -30.78 13.70
N ARG A 96 10.07 -31.48 13.78
CA ARG A 96 8.93 -31.24 14.67
C ARG A 96 9.28 -31.20 16.16
N TYR A 97 10.43 -31.75 16.56
CA TYR A 97 10.86 -31.87 17.96
C TYR A 97 12.05 -30.99 18.37
N GLY A 98 12.56 -30.11 17.51
CA GLY A 98 13.47 -29.04 17.95
C GLY A 98 14.62 -29.49 18.86
N THR A 99 15.24 -30.64 18.63
CA THR A 99 16.43 -31.03 19.37
C THR A 99 17.63 -30.23 18.86
N THR A 100 17.84 -29.10 19.55
CA THR A 100 19.13 -28.70 20.13
C THR A 100 20.23 -28.06 19.27
N ARG A 101 20.10 -27.83 17.95
CA ARG A 101 21.14 -27.06 17.22
C ARG A 101 20.73 -25.82 16.41
N TYR A 102 19.46 -25.67 16.05
CA TYR A 102 19.05 -24.60 15.11
C TYR A 102 18.10 -23.54 15.69
N LEU A 103 17.76 -23.65 16.98
CA LEU A 103 16.79 -22.80 17.67
C LEU A 103 17.28 -21.39 18.05
N SER A 104 18.56 -21.01 17.85
CA SER A 104 19.06 -19.72 18.36
C SER A 104 19.74 -18.78 17.35
N ASN A 105 20.48 -19.26 16.34
CA ASN A 105 21.48 -18.35 15.74
C ASN A 105 21.23 -17.85 14.30
N ASN A 106 20.29 -18.39 13.52
CA ASN A 106 20.15 -17.87 12.15
C ASN A 106 18.74 -17.99 11.52
N LEU A 107 17.76 -17.31 12.09
CA LEU A 107 16.47 -17.07 11.42
C LEU A 107 16.57 -15.98 10.32
N LYS A 108 17.71 -15.30 10.23
CA LYS A 108 17.94 -14.19 9.29
C LYS A 108 17.64 -14.55 7.83
N PRO A 109 18.05 -15.71 7.28
CA PRO A 109 17.78 -16.05 5.88
C PRO A 109 16.30 -16.26 5.62
N LEU A 110 15.58 -16.88 6.58
CA LEU A 110 14.14 -17.09 6.48
C LEU A 110 13.38 -15.77 6.53
N ILE A 111 13.69 -14.92 7.52
CA ILE A 111 13.09 -13.58 7.64
C ILE A 111 13.36 -12.77 6.37
N LYS A 112 14.59 -12.76 5.88
CA LYS A 112 14.97 -12.07 4.64
C LYS A 112 14.14 -12.55 3.45
N LYS A 113 13.99 -13.87 3.26
CA LYS A 113 13.18 -14.43 2.17
C LYS A 113 11.71 -14.06 2.28
N ILE A 114 11.12 -14.10 3.47
CA ILE A 114 9.72 -13.71 3.70
C ILE A 114 9.54 -12.22 3.37
N VAL A 115 10.39 -11.36 3.94
CA VAL A 115 10.30 -9.90 3.75
C VAL A 115 10.57 -9.51 2.29
N GLN A 116 11.51 -10.16 1.61
CA GLN A 116 11.75 -9.91 0.18
C GLN A 116 10.54 -10.19 -0.71
N LYS A 117 9.71 -11.18 -0.34
CA LYS A 117 8.51 -11.53 -1.10
C LYS A 117 7.26 -10.77 -0.69
N GLU A 118 7.12 -10.46 0.59
CA GLU A 118 5.86 -9.93 1.16
C GLU A 118 5.94 -8.48 1.63
N SER A 119 7.11 -7.84 1.65
CA SER A 119 7.30 -6.48 2.16
C SER A 119 6.23 -5.56 1.58
N ILE A 120 5.44 -4.82 2.36
CA ILE A 120 5.53 -4.57 3.81
C ILE A 120 4.75 -5.62 4.60
N ILE A 121 5.25 -6.07 5.75
CA ILE A 121 4.58 -7.08 6.60
C ILE A 121 4.51 -6.67 8.07
N HIS A 122 3.34 -6.84 8.69
CA HIS A 122 3.18 -6.63 10.13
C HIS A 122 3.86 -7.75 10.93
N ILE A 123 4.44 -7.44 12.09
CA ILE A 123 5.23 -8.36 12.92
C ILE A 123 4.42 -9.62 13.32
N VAL A 124 3.13 -9.46 13.63
CA VAL A 124 2.24 -10.57 13.97
C VAL A 124 2.04 -11.52 12.79
N GLU A 125 1.96 -10.99 11.57
CA GLU A 125 1.85 -11.83 10.37
C GLU A 125 3.19 -12.50 10.07
N LEU A 126 4.32 -11.81 10.25
CA LEU A 126 5.63 -12.44 10.15
C LEU A 126 5.76 -13.63 11.12
N PHE A 127 5.29 -13.49 12.36
CA PHE A 127 5.24 -14.60 13.31
C PHE A 127 4.43 -15.78 12.79
N LYS A 128 3.24 -15.54 12.22
CA LYS A 128 2.43 -16.62 11.64
C LYS A 128 3.13 -17.29 10.45
N ARG A 129 3.79 -16.52 9.58
CA ARG A 129 4.58 -17.05 8.46
C ARG A 129 5.70 -17.95 8.94
N ILE A 130 6.46 -17.50 9.93
CA ILE A 130 7.55 -18.29 10.51
C ILE A 130 7.00 -19.54 11.19
N ALA A 131 5.92 -19.43 11.98
CA ALA A 131 5.27 -20.59 12.60
C ALA A 131 4.88 -21.64 11.56
N PHE A 132 4.27 -21.20 10.46
CA PHE A 132 3.91 -22.06 9.33
C PHE A 132 5.13 -22.70 8.66
N CYS A 133 6.21 -21.95 8.45
CA CYS A 133 7.45 -22.49 7.88
C CYS A 133 8.12 -23.55 8.76
N LEU A 134 7.89 -23.48 10.08
CA LEU A 134 8.46 -24.41 11.05
C LEU A 134 7.54 -25.61 11.35
N ASP A 135 6.36 -25.71 10.71
CA ASP A 135 5.30 -26.67 11.05
C ASP A 135 4.87 -26.60 12.53
N ILE A 136 4.88 -25.40 13.12
CA ILE A 136 4.49 -25.15 14.52
C ILE A 136 3.16 -24.40 14.55
N SER A 137 2.22 -24.89 15.36
CA SER A 137 0.89 -24.28 15.51
C SER A 137 0.95 -22.86 16.10
N ARG A 138 1.82 -22.61 17.08
CA ARG A 138 1.93 -21.32 17.78
C ARG A 138 3.36 -21.06 18.27
N LEU A 139 3.85 -19.85 18.03
CA LEU A 139 5.13 -19.39 18.57
C LEU A 139 4.98 -18.95 20.03
N GLY A 140 5.81 -19.53 20.90
CA GLY A 140 5.96 -19.09 22.29
C GLY A 140 6.67 -17.75 22.44
N PRO A 141 6.60 -17.09 23.62
CA PRO A 141 7.20 -15.78 23.86
C PRO A 141 8.71 -15.71 23.56
N ARG A 142 9.46 -16.74 23.98
CA ARG A 142 10.92 -16.84 23.75
C ARG A 142 11.26 -16.81 22.26
N MET A 143 10.52 -17.55 21.44
CA MET A 143 10.74 -17.57 19.99
C MET A 143 10.41 -16.23 19.34
N LYS A 144 9.33 -15.56 19.77
CA LYS A 144 9.00 -14.21 19.30
C LYS A 144 10.10 -13.20 19.61
N GLN A 145 10.71 -13.29 20.80
CA GLN A 145 11.87 -12.46 21.16
C GLN A 145 13.06 -12.73 20.24
N VAL A 146 13.37 -14.01 19.98
CA VAL A 146 14.45 -14.40 19.04
C VAL A 146 14.17 -13.85 17.64
N ILE A 147 12.94 -13.94 17.14
CA ILE A 147 12.55 -13.39 15.84
C ILE A 147 12.73 -11.86 15.84
N ASN A 148 12.21 -11.16 16.84
CA ASN A 148 12.36 -9.71 16.96
C ASN A 148 13.83 -9.28 16.96
N TYR A 149 14.68 -9.99 17.71
CA TYR A 149 16.11 -9.75 17.71
C TYR A 149 16.71 -9.96 16.30
N ASN A 150 16.37 -11.06 15.63
CA ASN A 150 16.89 -11.36 14.30
C ASN A 150 16.41 -10.36 13.24
N VAL A 151 15.17 -9.85 13.30
CA VAL A 151 14.65 -8.84 12.36
C VAL A 151 15.56 -7.61 12.32
N ASN A 152 16.01 -7.13 13.50
CA ASN A 152 16.89 -5.98 13.61
C ASN A 152 18.32 -6.24 13.09
N GLN A 153 18.66 -7.51 12.85
CA GLN A 153 19.99 -7.97 12.46
C GLN A 153 20.06 -8.41 10.98
N VAL A 154 18.96 -8.28 10.23
CA VAL A 154 18.89 -8.63 8.81
C VAL A 154 19.20 -7.41 7.96
N ASN A 155 20.22 -7.51 7.11
CA ASN A 155 20.58 -6.42 6.19
C ASN A 155 19.45 -6.13 5.19
N ASN A 156 19.21 -4.84 4.92
CA ASN A 156 18.14 -4.33 4.04
C ASN A 156 16.72 -4.61 4.54
N VAL A 157 16.55 -4.94 5.82
CA VAL A 157 15.24 -5.01 6.47
C VAL A 157 15.20 -3.90 7.51
N VAL A 158 14.15 -3.09 7.45
CA VAL A 158 13.93 -1.96 8.36
C VAL A 158 12.63 -2.21 9.10
N ARG A 159 12.67 -2.07 10.42
CA ARG A 159 11.47 -2.07 11.25
C ARG A 159 10.98 -0.64 11.43
N ARG A 160 9.69 -0.41 11.19
CA ARG A 160 8.97 0.83 11.51
C ARG A 160 7.78 0.44 12.35
N ASP A 161 7.81 0.78 13.63
CA ASP A 161 6.81 0.36 14.61
C ASP A 161 6.59 -1.17 14.61
N ASP A 162 5.40 -1.61 14.23
CA ASP A 162 5.03 -3.02 14.09
C ASP A 162 5.13 -3.55 12.65
N SER A 163 5.56 -2.72 11.71
CA SER A 163 5.77 -3.07 10.31
C SER A 163 7.23 -3.37 10.00
N ILE A 164 7.45 -4.32 9.09
CA ILE A 164 8.76 -4.75 8.62
C ILE A 164 8.82 -4.56 7.11
N ILE A 165 9.83 -3.83 6.66
CA ILE A 165 9.95 -3.33 5.30
C ILE A 165 11.30 -3.77 4.72
N ASN A 166 11.30 -4.16 3.45
CA ASN A 166 12.53 -4.29 2.67
C ASN A 166 12.97 -2.89 2.21
N SER A 167 14.17 -2.44 2.59
CA SER A 167 14.67 -1.10 2.25
C SER A 167 14.88 -0.86 0.76
N ARG A 168 14.86 -1.91 -0.06
CA ARG A 168 15.06 -1.84 -1.51
C ARG A 168 13.75 -1.83 -2.31
N ILE A 169 12.61 -1.84 -1.65
CA ILE A 169 11.33 -1.89 -2.35
C ILE A 169 10.95 -0.49 -2.86
N SER A 170 10.61 -0.39 -4.15
CA SER A 170 10.13 0.85 -4.77
C SER A 170 8.62 1.00 -4.67
N GLU A 171 7.89 -0.11 -4.65
CA GLU A 171 6.43 -0.15 -4.67
C GLU A 171 5.90 -1.04 -3.55
N ILE A 172 4.85 -0.59 -2.88
CA ILE A 172 4.22 -1.34 -1.79
C ILE A 172 3.19 -2.28 -2.40
N PRO A 173 3.31 -3.61 -2.25
CA PRO A 173 2.32 -4.54 -2.74
C PRO A 173 1.08 -4.52 -1.85
N VAL A 174 -0.09 -4.47 -2.47
CA VAL A 174 -1.39 -4.62 -1.80
C VAL A 174 -1.84 -6.07 -1.93
N ARG A 175 -1.97 -6.78 -0.80
CA ARG A 175 -2.26 -8.23 -0.81
C ARG A 175 -3.74 -8.50 -0.61
N TYR A 176 -4.30 -9.21 -1.58
CA TYR A 176 -5.65 -9.73 -1.53
C TYR A 176 -5.70 -11.08 -0.78
N PRO A 177 -6.66 -11.30 0.16
CA PRO A 177 -6.81 -12.59 0.82
C PRO A 177 -7.40 -13.65 -0.11
N GLU A 178 -6.93 -14.90 -0.01
CA GLU A 178 -7.61 -16.01 -0.67
C GLU A 178 -8.97 -16.30 -0.02
N SER A 179 -9.92 -16.77 -0.83
CA SER A 179 -11.26 -17.14 -0.37
C SER A 179 -11.25 -18.20 0.74
N ASN A 180 -10.24 -19.07 0.77
CA ASN A 180 -10.15 -20.22 1.66
C ASN A 180 -9.20 -20.02 2.85
N ILE A 181 -8.62 -18.84 3.02
CA ILE A 181 -7.65 -18.55 4.08
C ILE A 181 -8.25 -17.58 5.10
N SER A 182 -7.88 -17.76 6.38
CA SER A 182 -8.25 -16.83 7.44
C SER A 182 -7.81 -15.41 7.08
N LYS A 183 -8.77 -14.49 7.03
CA LYS A 183 -8.52 -13.07 6.74
C LYS A 183 -7.58 -12.48 7.80
N ARG A 184 -6.72 -11.56 7.38
CA ARG A 184 -5.88 -10.78 8.30
C ARG A 184 -6.78 -9.92 9.18
N LYS A 185 -6.39 -9.72 10.44
CA LYS A 185 -7.05 -8.69 11.27
C LYS A 185 -6.68 -7.32 10.71
N ILE A 186 -7.60 -6.35 10.76
CA ILE A 186 -7.35 -4.98 10.27
C ILE A 186 -6.08 -4.39 10.91
N LEU A 187 -5.92 -4.56 12.23
CA LEU A 187 -4.75 -4.10 12.98
C LEU A 187 -3.43 -4.75 12.55
N ASN A 188 -3.48 -5.87 11.83
CA ASN A 188 -2.30 -6.56 11.32
C ASN A 188 -1.98 -6.17 9.87
N ILE A 189 -2.69 -5.19 9.30
CA ILE A 189 -2.43 -4.67 7.96
C ILE A 189 -1.61 -3.39 8.13
N PRO A 190 -0.39 -3.31 7.57
CA PRO A 190 0.43 -2.11 7.60
C PRO A 190 -0.32 -0.89 7.03
N LEU A 191 -0.16 0.27 7.66
CA LEU A 191 -0.80 1.51 7.23
C LEU A 191 -0.38 1.89 5.80
N GLU A 192 0.86 1.62 5.43
CA GLU A 192 1.38 1.87 4.09
C GLU A 192 0.71 0.98 3.04
N GLU A 193 0.36 -0.25 3.38
CA GLU A 193 -0.40 -1.15 2.50
C GLU A 193 -1.84 -0.65 2.31
N ILE A 194 -2.45 -0.13 3.39
CA ILE A 194 -3.80 0.49 3.33
C ILE A 194 -3.77 1.76 2.49
N ALA A 195 -2.79 2.64 2.70
CA ALA A 195 -2.64 3.87 1.94
C ALA A 195 -2.45 3.57 0.44
N GLN A 196 -1.61 2.58 0.11
CA GLN A 196 -1.44 2.17 -1.29
C GLN A 196 -2.75 1.62 -1.89
N ALA A 197 -3.52 0.84 -1.14
CA ALA A 197 -4.81 0.34 -1.61
C ALA A 197 -5.79 1.49 -1.92
N ILE A 198 -5.80 2.52 -1.08
CA ILE A 198 -6.60 3.74 -1.31
C ILE A 198 -6.10 4.50 -2.55
N CYS A 199 -4.80 4.67 -2.71
CA CYS A 199 -4.23 5.32 -3.90
C CYS A 199 -4.63 4.59 -5.19
N ILE A 200 -4.59 3.25 -5.20
CA ILE A 200 -5.03 2.45 -6.34
C ILE A 200 -6.53 2.67 -6.63
N LEU A 201 -7.38 2.68 -5.59
CA LEU A 201 -8.81 2.95 -5.77
C LEU A 201 -9.08 4.34 -6.34
N LEU A 202 -8.39 5.37 -5.85
CA LEU A 202 -8.58 6.75 -6.28
C LEU A 202 -8.05 7.00 -7.70
N ARG A 203 -7.02 6.28 -8.14
CA ARG A 203 -6.44 6.40 -9.48
C ARG A 203 -7.49 6.15 -10.58
N ASP A 204 -8.35 5.16 -10.37
CA ASP A 204 -9.28 4.68 -11.40
C ASP A 204 -10.70 5.25 -11.20
N ALA A 205 -10.92 6.03 -10.14
CA ALA A 205 -12.23 6.58 -9.80
C ALA A 205 -12.39 8.03 -10.26
N ILE A 206 -13.53 8.33 -10.90
CA ILE A 206 -13.90 9.71 -11.28
C ILE A 206 -14.25 10.53 -10.03
N SER A 207 -15.00 9.91 -9.10
CA SER A 207 -15.30 10.47 -7.79
C SER A 207 -15.65 9.35 -6.82
N LEU A 208 -15.19 9.48 -5.58
CA LEU A 208 -15.48 8.57 -4.49
C LEU A 208 -15.70 9.41 -3.23
N SER A 209 -16.78 9.11 -2.50
CA SER A 209 -16.95 9.67 -1.16
C SER A 209 -15.98 9.00 -0.17
N VAL A 210 -15.78 9.62 0.99
CA VAL A 210 -14.91 9.08 2.05
C VAL A 210 -15.43 7.71 2.52
N ASP A 211 -16.74 7.58 2.75
CA ASP A 211 -17.36 6.34 3.21
C ASP A 211 -17.23 5.20 2.18
N GLU A 212 -17.41 5.52 0.90
CA GLU A 212 -17.20 4.55 -0.18
C GLU A 212 -15.73 4.13 -0.28
N THR A 213 -14.80 5.07 -0.15
CA THR A 213 -13.36 4.78 -0.17
C THR A 213 -12.99 3.80 0.94
N ILE A 214 -13.50 4.02 2.17
CA ILE A 214 -13.28 3.12 3.31
C ILE A 214 -13.88 1.74 3.03
N LEU A 215 -15.11 1.69 2.51
CA LEU A 215 -15.79 0.43 2.16
C LEU A 215 -15.01 -0.36 1.11
N TYR A 216 -14.57 0.29 0.04
CA TYR A 216 -13.82 -0.34 -1.04
C TYR A 216 -12.43 -0.77 -0.60
N ALA A 217 -11.72 0.05 0.17
CA ALA A 217 -10.44 -0.32 0.75
C ALA A 217 -10.60 -1.56 1.65
N GLY A 218 -11.65 -1.61 2.47
CA GLY A 218 -11.98 -2.79 3.27
C GLY A 218 -12.21 -4.05 2.43
N LYS A 219 -12.92 -3.94 1.30
CA LYS A 219 -13.18 -5.06 0.39
C LYS A 219 -11.92 -5.60 -0.26
N ILE A 220 -10.94 -4.75 -0.59
CA ILE A 220 -9.63 -5.19 -1.12
C ILE A 220 -8.94 -6.14 -0.13
N PHE A 221 -9.07 -5.88 1.16
CA PHE A 221 -8.55 -6.75 2.21
C PHE A 221 -9.51 -7.88 2.61
N GLY A 222 -10.59 -8.07 1.85
CA GLY A 222 -11.59 -9.13 2.03
C GLY A 222 -12.58 -8.87 3.16
N PHE A 223 -12.67 -7.68 3.72
CA PHE A 223 -13.69 -7.36 4.73
C PHE A 223 -15.05 -7.14 4.05
N SER A 224 -16.07 -7.88 4.51
CA SER A 224 -17.43 -7.82 3.94
C SER A 224 -18.28 -6.68 4.50
N SER A 225 -17.92 -6.16 5.69
CA SER A 225 -18.57 -4.99 6.30
C SER A 225 -17.55 -4.19 7.08
N VAL A 226 -17.63 -2.86 6.99
CA VAL A 226 -16.83 -1.93 7.83
C VAL A 226 -17.45 -1.69 9.21
N SER A 227 -18.49 -2.46 9.56
CA SER A 227 -19.12 -2.44 10.89
C SER A 227 -18.13 -2.99 11.92
N GLY A 228 -17.35 -2.11 12.52
CA GLY A 228 -16.52 -2.40 13.68
C GLY A 228 -17.41 -2.76 14.86
N LYS A 229 -17.69 -4.05 15.05
CA LYS A 229 -17.93 -4.60 16.38
C LYS A 229 -16.66 -5.32 16.78
N SER A 230 -15.74 -4.55 17.38
CA SER A 230 -14.67 -5.07 18.22
C SER A 230 -15.26 -5.57 19.53
#